data_AF-A0A7W2FV20-F1
#
_entry.id   AF-A0A7W2FV20-F1
#
_cell.length_a   1.000
_cell.length_b   1.000
_cell.length_c   1.000
_cell.angle_alpha   90.00
_cell.angle_beta   90.00
_cell.angle_gamma   90.00
#
_symmetry.space_group_name_H-M   'P 1'
#
loop_
_entity.id
_entity.type
_entity.pdbx_description
1 polymer ?
#
loop_
_entity_poly.entity_id
_entity_poly.type
_entity_poly.pdbx_seq_one_letter_code
_entity_poly.pdbx_strand_id
1 'polypeptide(L)' 'LYPEAPGGATPRPRGIAVCGPYACVIGGAKEGARSSLVWVVDIAAGTVVGTVTGVGNESYFLAAIPPPST' A
#
# COMPACT_ATOMS: atom_id res chain seq x y z
N LEU A 1 -0.40 -7.95 -12.14
CA LEU A 1 -1.05 -6.99 -11.21
C LEU A 1 -0.11 -5.80 -11.02
N TYR A 2 -0.26 -4.74 -11.82
CA TYR A 2 0.50 -3.49 -11.68
C TYR A 2 -0.53 -2.36 -11.59
N PRO A 3 -1.08 -2.06 -10.39
CA PRO A 3 -2.07 -1.00 -10.27
C PRO A 3 -1.43 0.33 -10.70
N GLU A 4 -2.05 1.08 -11.61
CA GLU A 4 -1.48 2.34 -12.10
C GLU A 4 -1.44 3.40 -10.99
N ALA A 5 -0.31 4.09 -10.84
CA ALA A 5 -0.22 5.25 -9.97
C ALA A 5 -0.95 6.45 -10.62
N PRO A 6 -1.44 7.43 -9.83
CA PRO A 6 -1.96 8.68 -10.37
C PRO A 6 -0.99 9.29 -11.39
N GLY A 7 -1.48 9.60 -12.58
CA GLY A 7 -0.67 10.18 -13.67
C GLY A 7 0.15 9.17 -14.49
N GLY A 8 -0.08 7.86 -14.36
CA GLY A 8 0.53 6.84 -15.23
C GLY A 8 1.98 6.47 -14.88
N ALA A 9 2.47 6.89 -13.71
CA ALA A 9 3.82 6.56 -13.26
C ALA A 9 3.96 5.09 -12.85
N THR A 10 5.14 4.51 -13.08
CA THR A 10 5.44 3.13 -12.68
C THR A 10 5.45 3.00 -11.15
N PRO A 11 4.56 2.17 -10.56
CA PRO A 11 4.52 1.97 -9.11
C PRO A 11 5.74 1.17 -8.64
N ARG A 12 6.33 1.58 -7.51
CA ARG A 12 7.38 0.79 -6.84
C ARG A 12 6.94 0.44 -5.43
N PRO A 13 6.72 -0.85 -5.09
CA PRO A 13 6.48 -1.26 -3.71
C PRO A 13 7.74 -1.01 -2.88
N ARG A 14 7.56 -0.51 -1.65
CA ARG A 14 8.64 -0.09 -0.74
C ARG A 14 8.59 -0.83 0.61
N GLY A 15 7.41 -1.23 1.06
CA GLY A 15 7.22 -2.01 2.28
C GLY A 15 5.93 -2.82 2.25
N ILE A 16 5.87 -3.85 3.09
CA ILE A 16 4.70 -4.72 3.23
C ILE A 16 4.44 -4.99 4.71
N ALA A 17 3.18 -4.98 5.11
CA ALA A 17 2.72 -5.48 6.40
C ALA A 17 1.58 -6.46 6.15
N VAL A 18 1.58 -7.59 6.85
CA VAL A 18 0.54 -8.62 6.74
C VAL A 18 -0.28 -8.62 8.02
N CYS A 19 -1.60 -8.64 7.90
CA CYS A 19 -2.53 -8.69 9.03
C CYS A 19 -3.74 -9.58 8.67
N GLY A 20 -3.79 -10.78 9.25
CA GLY A 20 -4.84 -11.76 8.98
C GLY A 20 -4.88 -12.14 7.49
N PRO A 21 -6.04 -12.07 6.81
CA PRO A 21 -6.19 -12.45 5.41
C PRO A 21 -5.71 -11.39 4.41
N TYR A 22 -5.23 -10.25 4.90
CA TYR A 22 -4.85 -9.12 4.06
C TYR A 22 -3.35 -8.80 4.14
N ALA A 23 -2.81 -8.33 3.02
CA ALA A 23 -1.51 -7.67 2.96
C ALA A 23 -1.70 -6.20 2.60
N CYS A 24 -1.01 -5.32 3.31
CA CYS A 24 -0.90 -3.91 2.98
C CYS A 24 0.47 -3.65 2.36
N VAL A 25 0.50 -3.16 1.13
CA VAL A 25 1.74 -2.86 0.40
C VAL A 25 1.84 -1.35 0.25
N ILE A 26 2.87 -0.73 0.83
CA ILE A 26 3.14 0.69 0.65
C ILE A 26 4.04 0.91 -0.57
N GLY A 27 3.71 1.91 -1.38
CA GLY A 27 4.48 2.25 -2.58
C GLY A 27 3.83 3.38 -3.35
N GLY A 28 4.16 3.48 -4.64
CA GLY A 28 3.58 4.47 -5.56
C GLY A 28 4.62 5.03 -6.52
N ALA A 29 4.26 6.09 -7.25
CA ALA A 29 5.20 6.86 -8.05
C ALA A 29 6.35 7.39 -7.16
N LYS A 30 7.55 7.60 -7.72
CA LYS A 30 8.58 8.38 -7.00
C LYS A 30 8.42 9.86 -7.34
N GLU A 31 8.93 10.73 -6.48
CA GLU A 31 9.15 12.16 -6.79
C GLU A 31 7.89 12.93 -7.19
N GLY A 32 6.93 13.05 -6.25
CA GLY A 32 5.73 13.85 -6.45
C GLY A 32 4.91 14.01 -5.17
N ALA A 33 4.03 15.01 -5.14
CA ALA A 33 3.08 15.18 -4.04
C ALA A 33 2.09 14.00 -4.01
N ARG A 34 1.82 13.46 -2.81
CA ARG A 34 0.92 12.29 -2.61
C ARG A 34 1.40 11.05 -3.38
N SER A 35 2.71 10.94 -3.56
CA SER A 35 3.38 9.82 -4.24
C SER A 35 3.31 8.50 -3.47
N SER A 36 2.82 8.51 -2.23
CA SER A 36 2.60 7.30 -1.44
C SER A 36 1.15 6.88 -1.41
N LEU A 37 0.99 5.59 -1.67
CA LEU A 37 -0.24 4.83 -1.64
C LEU A 37 -0.02 3.60 -0.76
N VAL A 38 -1.09 3.09 -0.17
CA VAL A 38 -1.11 1.75 0.42
C VAL A 38 -2.18 0.94 -0.30
N TRP A 39 -1.77 -0.13 -0.98
CA TRP A 39 -2.71 -1.10 -1.55
C TRP A 39 -3.06 -2.13 -0.49
N VAL A 40 -4.34 -2.44 -0.35
CA VAL A 40 -4.83 -3.55 0.47
C VAL A 40 -5.13 -4.71 -0.45
N VAL A 41 -4.45 -5.83 -0.23
CA VAL A 41 -4.51 -7.03 -1.06
C VAL A 41 -5.18 -8.13 -0.25
N ASP A 42 -6.25 -8.70 -0.79
CA ASP A 42 -6.75 -9.99 -0.31
C ASP A 42 -5.76 -11.07 -0.78
N ILE A 43 -5.15 -11.76 0.18
CA ILE A 43 -4.08 -12.72 -0.09
C ILE A 43 -4.62 -13.97 -0.79
N ALA A 44 -5.81 -14.44 -0.40
CA ALA A 44 -6.38 -15.67 -0.93
C ALA A 44 -6.84 -15.47 -2.38
N ALA A 45 -7.50 -14.34 -2.67
CA ALA A 45 -7.93 -13.99 -4.01
C ALA A 45 -6.78 -13.46 -4.88
N GLY A 46 -5.70 -12.97 -4.28
CA GLY A 46 -4.59 -12.33 -4.98
C GLY A 46 -5.01 -11.02 -5.68
N THR A 47 -5.97 -10.29 -5.11
CA THR A 47 -6.53 -9.07 -5.73
C THR A 47 -6.41 -7.86 -4.82
N VAL A 48 -6.29 -6.67 -5.41
CA VAL A 48 -6.36 -5.40 -4.68
C VAL A 48 -7.81 -5.11 -4.35
N VAL A 49 -8.14 -5.10 -3.06
CA VAL A 49 -9.50 -4.84 -2.55
C VAL A 49 -9.69 -3.41 -2.05
N GLY A 50 -8.60 -2.65 -1.93
CA GLY A 50 -8.65 -1.24 -1.54
C GLY A 50 -7.36 -0.51 -1.82
N THR A 51 -7.43 0.82 -1.89
CA THR A 51 -6.26 1.69 -2.02
C THR A 51 -6.43 2.91 -1.12
N VAL A 52 -5.48 3.13 -0.23
CA VAL A 52 -5.40 4.31 0.62
C VAL A 52 -4.50 5.34 -0.07
N THR A 53 -5.06 6.53 -0.30
CA THR A 53 -4.36 7.68 -0.89
C THR A 53 -4.05 8.73 0.18
N GLY A 54 -3.18 9.70 -0.12
CA GLY A 54 -2.90 10.81 0.81
C GLY A 54 -2.00 10.43 1.99
N VAL A 55 -1.29 9.30 1.89
CA VAL A 55 -0.35 8.79 2.91
C VAL A 55 0.85 9.72 3.11
N GLY A 56 1.15 10.55 2.12
CA GLY A 56 2.26 11.50 2.13
C GLY A 56 3.16 11.31 0.92
N ASN A 57 4.40 11.75 1.06
CA ASN A 57 5.41 11.66 0.00
C ASN A 57 6.41 10.56 0.33
N GLU A 58 6.60 9.63 -0.61
CA GLU A 58 7.67 8.63 -0.57
C GLU A 58 7.87 7.87 0.76
N SER A 59 6.83 7.21 1.25
CA SER A 59 6.81 6.41 2.47
C SER A 59 7.44 5.03 2.24
N TYR A 60 8.19 4.56 3.25
CA TYR A 60 9.01 3.35 3.17
C TYR A 60 8.60 2.27 4.17
N PHE A 61 8.40 2.65 5.43
CA PHE A 61 8.08 1.71 6.49
C PHE A 61 6.57 1.62 6.72
N LEU A 62 6.10 0.40 6.96
CA LEU A 62 4.73 0.10 7.29
C LEU A 62 4.72 -0.97 8.38
N ALA A 63 3.86 -0.79 9.38
CA ALA A 63 3.63 -1.76 10.44
C ALA A 63 2.13 -2.00 10.58
N ALA A 64 1.74 -3.26 10.78
CA ALA A 64 0.40 -3.60 11.23
C ALA A 64 0.40 -3.59 12.76
N ILE A 65 -0.41 -2.72 13.36
CA ILE A 65 -0.59 -2.66 14.80
C ILE A 65 -1.89 -3.41 15.12
N PRO A 66 -1.84 -4.55 15.81
CA PRO A 66 -3.06 -5.24 16.23
C PRO A 66 -3.86 -4.37 17.20
N PRO A 67 -5.20 -4.51 17.26
CA PRO A 67 -5.98 -3.85 18.29
C PRO A 67 -5.51 -4.29 19.68
N PRO A 68 -5.73 -3.46 20.72
CA PRO A 68 -5.41 -3.86 22.09
C PRO A 68 -6.11 -5.18 22.44
N SER A 69 -5.39 -6.09 23.09
CA SER A 69 -5.99 -7.29 23.67
C SER A 69 -6.98 -6.85 24.75
N THR A 70 -8.28 -7.05 24.51
CA THR A 70 -9.33 -6.92 25.53
C THR A 70 -9.28 -8.06 26.52
#